data_AF-A0A3B8R4I0-F1
#
_entry.id   AF-A0A3B8R4I0-F1
#
_cell.length_a   1.000
_cell.length_b   1.000
_cell.length_c   1.000
_cell.angle_alpha   90.00
_cell.angle_beta   90.00
_cell.angle_gamma   90.00
#
_symmetry.space_group_name_H-M   'P 1'
#
loop_
_entity.id
_entity.type
_entity.pdbx_description
1 polymer ?
#
loop_
_entity_poly.entity_id
_entity_poly.type
_entity_poly.pdbx_seq_one_letter_code
_entity_poly.pdbx_strand_id
1 'polypeptide(L)' 'WDWFSLQLDDARSIMAFRLRRYDGARDDFDHGLLVAPQDLDGRPVIGQGDPGVKILQSSDFTLSPQRFYQDARGA' A
#
# COMPACT_ATOMS: atom_id res chain seq x y z
N TRP A 1 3.70 -7.91 -9.08
CA TRP A 1 3.45 -6.81 -8.13
C TRP A 1 4.22 -7.05 -6.85
N ASP A 2 4.33 -6.04 -5.99
CA ASP A 2 4.54 -6.18 -4.54
C ASP A 2 3.30 -5.64 -3.84
N TRP A 3 2.85 -6.30 -2.78
CA TRP A 3 1.69 -5.88 -2.00
C TRP A 3 2.02 -5.94 -0.52
N PHE A 4 1.60 -4.91 0.21
CA PHE A 4 1.78 -4.80 1.65
C PHE A 4 0.47 -4.40 2.30
N SER A 5 0.18 -5.00 3.45
CA SER A 5 -0.78 -4.45 4.38
C SER A 5 -0.27 -4.57 5.80
N LEU A 6 -0.46 -3.50 6.56
CA LEU A 6 0.05 -3.31 7.90
C LEU A 6 -1.10 -2.75 8.74
N GLN A 7 -1.33 -3.35 9.89
CA GLN A 7 -2.10 -2.74 10.97
C GLN A 7 -1.10 -2.10 11.93
N LEU A 8 -1.27 -0.81 12.18
CA LEU A 8 -0.44 -0.04 13.10
C LEU A 8 -0.99 -0.16 14.53
N ASP A 9 -0.13 0.10 15.51
CA ASP A 9 -0.46 0.05 16.94
C ASP A 9 -1.51 1.10 17.35
N ASP A 10 -1.56 2.22 16.63
CA ASP A 10 -2.59 3.25 16.78
C ASP A 10 -3.89 2.97 16.00
N ALA A 11 -4.12 1.70 15.64
CA ALA A 11 -5.28 1.17 14.92
C ALA A 11 -5.44 1.62 13.46
N ARG A 12 -4.57 2.50 12.95
CA ARG A 12 -4.56 2.81 11.51
C ARG A 12 -4.19 1.58 10.70
N SER A 13 -4.74 1.49 9.49
CA SER A 13 -4.42 0.43 8.55
C SER A 13 -3.84 1.01 7.26
N ILE A 14 -2.75 0.43 6.78
CA ILE A 14 -2.13 0.77 5.50
C ILE A 14 -2.27 -0.44 4.58
N MET A 15 -2.65 -0.19 3.34
CA MET A 15 -2.46 -1.10 2.22
C MET A 15 -1.73 -0.35 1.11
N ALA A 16 -0.71 -0.92 0.50
CA ALA A 16 -0.03 -0.32 -0.63
C ALA A 16 0.47 -1.41 -1.58
N PHE A 17 0.42 -1.14 -2.87
CA PHE A 17 0.97 -2.03 -3.87
C PHE A 17 1.83 -1.28 -4.89
N ARG A 18 2.83 -1.99 -5.40
CA ARG A 18 3.66 -1.57 -6.53
C ARG A 18 3.49 -2.56 -7.67
N LEU A 19 3.12 -2.05 -8.82
CA LEU A 19 3.23 -2.73 -10.10
C LEU A 19 4.59 -2.39 -10.71
N ARG A 20 5.15 -3.37 -11.41
CA ARG A 20 6.41 -3.24 -12.13
C ARG A 20 6.13 -3.53 -13.58
N ARG A 21 6.42 -2.55 -14.43
CA ARG A 21 6.39 -2.71 -15.88
C ARG A 21 7.52 -3.66 -16.32
N TYR A 22 7.43 -4.15 -17.56
CA TYR A 22 8.46 -5.03 -18.14
C TYR A 22 9.84 -4.38 -18.24
N ASP A 23 9.90 -3.05 -18.35
CA ASP A 23 11.13 -2.26 -18.33
C ASP A 23 11.67 -2.01 -16.90
N GLY A 24 11.02 -2.59 -15.88
CA GLY A 24 11.36 -2.40 -14.47
C GLY A 24 10.90 -1.09 -13.87
N ALA A 25 10.34 -0.18 -14.70
CA ALA A 25 9.78 1.07 -14.22
C ALA A 25 8.56 0.80 -13.33
N ARG A 26 8.28 1.80 -12.49
CA ARG A 26 7.04 1.85 -11.71
C ARG A 26 5.86 2.10 -12.66
N ASP A 27 4.73 1.48 -12.38
CA ASP A 27 3.48 1.77 -13.11
C ASP A 27 2.73 2.96 -12.47
N ASP A 28 1.97 3.69 -13.26
CA ASP A 28 1.18 4.83 -12.79
C ASP A 28 -0.07 4.38 -12.01
N PHE A 29 -0.51 3.13 -12.19
CA PHE A 29 -1.62 2.54 -11.44
C PHE A 29 -1.23 2.05 -10.03
N ASP A 30 -0.02 2.34 -9.58
CA ASP A 30 0.42 2.08 -8.22
C ASP A 30 -0.33 2.96 -7.21
N HIS A 31 -1.03 2.32 -6.27
CA HIS A 31 -1.77 3.03 -5.24
C HIS A 31 -1.66 2.37 -3.88
N GLY A 32 -2.12 3.11 -2.88
CA GLY A 32 -2.38 2.58 -1.56
C GLY A 32 -3.58 3.25 -0.91
N LEU A 33 -3.85 2.83 0.30
CA LEU A 33 -4.95 3.24 1.13
C LEU A 33 -4.43 3.35 2.57
N LEU A 34 -4.64 4.50 3.19
CA LEU A 34 -4.53 4.69 4.63
C LEU A 34 -5.94 4.87 5.19
N VAL A 35 -6.27 4.11 6.23
CA VAL A 35 -7.53 4.22 6.97
C VAL A 35 -7.23 4.61 8.42
N ALA A 36 -7.83 5.71 8.87
CA ALA A 36 -7.83 6.20 10.24
C ALA A 36 -9.22 5.95 10.87
N PRO A 37 -9.39 4.87 11.66
CA PRO A 37 -10.71 4.47 12.14
C PRO A 37 -11.34 5.46 13.12
N GLN A 38 -10.54 6.28 13.80
CA GLN A 38 -11.02 7.31 14.72
C GLN A 38 -11.90 8.36 14.03
N ASP A 39 -11.74 8.55 12.73
CA ASP A 39 -12.48 9.56 11.96
C ASP A 39 -13.70 8.94 11.24
N LEU A 40 -13.90 7.62 11.32
CA LEU A 40 -14.98 6.92 10.61
C LEU A 40 -16.34 7.04 11.30
N ASP A 41 -16.40 7.43 12.58
CA ASP A 41 -17.64 7.43 13.39
C ASP A 41 -18.41 6.09 13.31
N GLY A 42 -17.68 4.96 13.21
CA GLY A 42 -18.26 3.61 13.07
C GLY A 42 -18.85 3.29 11.69
N ARG A 43 -18.67 4.15 10.69
CA ARG A 43 -19.14 3.92 9.31
C ARG A 43 -18.22 2.91 8.59
N PRO A 44 -18.78 2.09 7.69
CA PRO A 44 -17.96 1.25 6.82
C PRO A 44 -17.15 2.12 5.85
N VAL A 45 -15.95 1.65 5.50
CA VAL A 45 -15.13 2.27 4.45
C VAL A 45 -15.60 1.75 3.09
N ILE A 46 -16.01 2.67 2.22
CA ILE A 46 -16.35 2.46 0.82
C ILE A 46 -15.19 2.89 -0.09
N GLY A 47 -14.51 3.99 0.22
CA GLY A 47 -13.32 4.43 -0.50
C GLY A 47 -13.05 5.92 -0.45
N GLN A 48 -12.65 6.49 -1.60
CA GLN A 48 -12.28 7.89 -1.70
C GLN A 48 -13.44 8.81 -1.31
N GLY A 49 -13.15 9.76 -0.40
CA GLY A 49 -14.13 10.72 0.10
C GLY A 49 -14.71 10.37 1.47
N ASP A 50 -14.47 9.14 1.96
CA ASP A 50 -14.84 8.79 3.32
C ASP A 50 -13.95 9.51 4.35
N PRO A 51 -14.53 9.93 5.49
CA PRO A 51 -13.76 10.41 6.63
C PRO A 51 -12.66 9.41 7.02
N GLY A 52 -11.47 9.89 7.39
CA GLY A 52 -10.36 9.03 7.78
C GLY A 52 -9.74 8.19 6.65
N VAL A 53 -10.18 8.34 5.40
CA VAL A 53 -9.62 7.61 4.26
C VAL A 53 -8.73 8.52 3.42
N LYS A 54 -7.48 8.09 3.22
CA LYS A 54 -6.56 8.71 2.25
C LYS A 54 -6.14 7.68 1.21
N ILE A 55 -6.42 7.98 -0.06
CA ILE A 55 -5.79 7.28 -1.19
C ILE A 55 -4.33 7.74 -1.29
N LEU A 56 -3.41 6.80 -1.21
CA LEU A 56 -1.98 7.05 -1.36
C LEU A 56 -1.63 7.01 -2.84
N GLN A 57 -1.03 8.09 -3.32
CA GLN A 57 -0.49 8.20 -4.67
C GLN A 57 0.89 7.55 -4.73
N SER A 58 1.40 7.32 -5.94
CA SER A 58 2.73 6.76 -6.15
C SER A 58 3.85 7.58 -5.49
N SER A 59 3.65 8.88 -5.30
CA SER A 59 4.57 9.79 -4.61
C SER A 59 4.51 9.72 -3.08
N ASP A 60 3.45 9.16 -2.48
CA ASP A 60 3.30 9.06 -1.02
C ASP A 60 4.15 7.92 -0.43
N PHE A 61 4.63 6.99 -1.25
CA PHE A 61 5.41 5.84 -0.77
C PHE A 61 6.46 5.38 -1.78
N THR A 62 7.56 4.84 -1.25
CA THR A 62 8.60 4.18 -2.03
C THR A 62 8.85 2.78 -1.49
N LEU A 63 9.33 1.89 -2.35
CA LEU A 63 9.79 0.56 -1.96
C LEU A 63 11.30 0.46 -2.21
N SER A 64 12.05 0.35 -1.13
CA SER A 64 13.51 0.27 -1.14
C SER A 64 13.94 -1.11 -0.62
N PRO A 65 14.37 -2.04 -1.50
CA PRO A 65 14.83 -3.36 -1.09
C PRO A 65 16.00 -3.25 -0.10
N GLN A 66 15.91 -3.95 1.03
CA GLN A 66 16.97 -3.97 2.05
C GLN A 66 17.83 -5.22 1.96
N ARG A 67 17.26 -6.35 1.50
CA ARG A 67 17.93 -7.63 1.34
C ARG A 67 17.27 -8.42 0.23
N PHE A 68 18.06 -9.19 -0.51
CA PHE A 68 17.58 -10.12 -1.52
C PHE A 68 17.73 -11.56 -1.04
N TYR A 69 16.80 -12.40 -1.44
CA TYR A 69 16.87 -13.85 -1.28
C TYR A 69 16.75 -14.47 -2.65
N GLN A 70 17.56 -15.49 -2.91
CA GLN A 70 17.50 -16.30 -4.12
C GLN A 70 17.21 -17.74 -3.70
N ASP A 71 16.16 -18.34 -4.26
CA ASP A 71 15.89 -19.76 -4.04
C ASP A 71 16.96 -20.61 -4.73
N ALA A 72 17.56 -21.55 -3.97
CA ALA A 72 18.65 -22.40 -4.44
C ALA A 72 18.25 -23.31 -5.61
N ARG A 73 16.95 -23.57 -5.76
CA ARG A 73 16.43 -24.44 -6.81
C ARG A 73 15.99 -23.68 -8.07
N GLY A 74 15.85 -22.35 -7.99
CA GLY A 74 15.36 -21.51 -9.08
C GLY A 74 13.99 -21.96 -9.57
N ALA A 75 12.92 -21.27 -9.18
CA ALA A 75 11.65 -21.43 -9.91
C ALA A 75 11.84 -21.08 -11.39
#